data_AF-A0A957GWF2-F1
#
_entry.id   AF-A0A957GWF2-F1
#
_cell.length_a   1.000
_cell.length_b   1.000
_cell.length_c   1.000
_cell.angle_alpha   90.00
_cell.angle_beta   90.00
_cell.angle_gamma   90.00
#
_symmetry.space_group_name_H-M   'P 1'
#
loop_
_entity.id
_entity.type
_entity.pdbx_description
1 polymer ?
#
loop_
_entity_poly.entity_id
_entity_poly.type
_entity_poly.pdbx_seq_one_letter_code
_entity_poly.pdbx_strand_id
1 'polypeptide(L)'
;QQLPLRQLLLAAERADVDLKRVLGELAYRVHGQGAQGKRQVAYIDEATLYKTVAQLNGNDWGWGQQLVGVMKLRAGLLVEDRPGLFAFPHRTFQEYLAGTHLADQPDFARQGARLAAEGVIWREVILLAVWHLVYQRRDVSKPLLLVGELCPAMAVEMATGWLQVWLAGEVLLEMGLRRVQDEGLGRELLARVQQRLA
;
A
#
# COMPACT_ATOMS: atom_id res chain seq x y z
N GLN A 1 -24.14 12.87 22.15
CA GLN A 1 -22.66 13.04 22.09
C GLN A 1 -22.11 11.96 21.17
N GLN A 2 -21.28 12.30 20.17
CA GLN A 2 -20.66 11.29 19.30
C GLN A 2 -19.60 10.49 20.08
N LEU A 3 -19.70 9.16 20.03
CA LEU A 3 -18.74 8.23 20.66
C LEU A 3 -17.32 8.45 20.10
N PRO A 4 -16.27 8.33 20.93
CA PRO A 4 -14.89 8.22 20.46
C PRO A 4 -14.71 7.07 19.46
N LEU A 5 -13.81 7.22 18.48
CA LEU A 5 -13.56 6.23 17.42
C LEU A 5 -13.42 4.80 17.96
N ARG A 6 -12.58 4.64 18.99
CA ARG A 6 -12.34 3.35 19.63
C ARG A 6 -13.59 2.72 20.24
N GLN A 7 -14.47 3.51 20.85
CA GLN A 7 -15.71 3.00 21.44
C GLN A 7 -16.71 2.57 20.36
N LEU A 8 -16.76 3.30 19.24
CA LEU A 8 -17.63 2.96 18.12
C LEU A 8 -17.22 1.65 17.44
N LEU A 9 -15.91 1.42 17.28
CA LEU A 9 -15.36 0.15 16.79
C LEU A 9 -15.66 -1.00 17.76
N LEU A 10 -15.41 -0.80 19.06
CA LEU A 10 -15.68 -1.83 20.07
C LEU A 10 -17.16 -2.22 20.14
N ALA A 11 -18.08 -1.27 19.97
CA ALA A 11 -19.51 -1.55 19.93
C ALA A 11 -19.93 -2.42 18.71
N ALA A 12 -19.13 -2.43 17.65
CA ALA A 12 -19.28 -3.31 16.49
C ALA A 12 -18.41 -4.57 16.56
N GLU A 13 -17.83 -4.88 17.74
CA GLU A 13 -16.90 -6.00 17.94
C GLU A 13 -15.66 -5.93 17.01
N ARG A 14 -15.21 -4.70 16.72
CA ARG A 14 -14.02 -4.40 15.91
C ARG A 14 -12.93 -3.71 16.69
N ALA A 15 -11.71 -3.79 16.16
CA ALA A 15 -10.54 -3.10 16.66
C ALA A 15 -9.90 -2.20 15.59
N ASP A 16 -8.94 -1.39 16.01
CA ASP A 16 -8.22 -0.46 15.12
C ASP A 16 -7.54 -1.19 13.94
N VAL A 17 -7.16 -2.46 14.11
CA VAL A 17 -6.56 -3.27 13.04
C VAL A 17 -7.55 -3.56 11.92
N ASP A 18 -8.83 -3.76 12.22
CA ASP A 18 -9.87 -3.99 11.22
C ASP A 18 -10.11 -2.73 10.39
N LEU A 19 -10.18 -1.58 11.08
CA LEU A 19 -10.31 -0.28 10.42
C LEU A 19 -9.09 0.01 9.54
N LYS A 20 -7.87 -0.21 10.05
CA LYS A 20 -6.64 -0.01 9.27
C LYS A 20 -6.61 -0.89 8.02
N ARG A 21 -7.06 -2.15 8.10
CA ARG A 21 -7.15 -3.06 6.95
C ARG A 21 -8.10 -2.51 5.88
N VAL A 22 -9.30 -2.08 6.28
CA VAL A 22 -10.30 -1.52 5.37
C VAL A 22 -9.82 -0.21 4.75
N LEU A 23 -9.22 0.68 5.53
CA LEU A 23 -8.64 1.93 5.02
C LEU A 23 -7.44 1.68 4.10
N GLY A 24 -6.61 0.66 4.39
CA GLY A 24 -5.49 0.24 3.54
C GLY A 24 -5.96 -0.24 2.17
N GLU A 25 -6.98 -1.10 2.14
CA GLU A 25 -7.59 -1.56 0.89
C GLU A 25 -8.21 -0.40 0.11
N LEU A 26 -8.91 0.51 0.79
CA LEU A 26 -9.46 1.70 0.16
C LEU A 26 -8.36 2.58 -0.44
N ALA A 27 -7.31 2.88 0.32
CA ALA A 27 -6.16 3.64 -0.12
C ALA A 27 -5.48 3.03 -1.35
N TYR A 28 -5.29 1.71 -1.35
CA TYR A 28 -4.75 0.97 -2.48
C TYR A 28 -5.63 1.13 -3.73
N ARG A 29 -6.94 0.90 -3.63
CA ARG A 29 -7.87 1.01 -4.76
C ARG A 29 -7.88 2.42 -5.36
N VAL A 30 -8.02 3.44 -4.51
CA VAL A 30 -8.12 4.83 -5.01
C VAL A 30 -6.78 5.33 -5.55
N HIS A 31 -5.64 4.85 -5.02
CA HIS A 31 -4.32 5.14 -5.57
C HIS A 31 -4.18 4.69 -7.03
N GLY A 32 -4.64 3.47 -7.35
CA GLY A 32 -4.63 2.96 -8.72
C GLY A 32 -5.57 3.71 -9.66
N GLN A 33 -6.70 4.21 -9.15
CA GLN A 33 -7.66 5.00 -9.94
C GLN A 33 -7.19 6.44 -10.20
N GLY A 34 -6.41 7.02 -9.28
CA GLY A 34 -5.85 8.38 -9.37
C GLY A 34 -4.74 8.55 -10.42
N ALA A 35 -4.35 7.47 -11.11
CA ALA A 35 -3.28 7.42 -12.11
C ALA A 35 -3.48 8.37 -13.32
N GLN A 36 -4.67 8.94 -13.52
CA GLN A 36 -4.97 9.84 -14.65
C GLN A 36 -4.68 11.33 -14.41
N GLY A 37 -4.01 11.71 -13.31
CA GLY A 37 -3.69 13.12 -13.04
C GLY A 37 -2.36 13.34 -12.33
N LYS A 38 -1.60 14.36 -12.75
CA LYS A 38 -0.36 14.77 -12.06
C LYS A 38 -0.68 15.21 -10.62
N ARG A 39 -0.15 14.45 -9.64
CA ARG A 39 0.13 14.87 -8.24
C ARG A 39 -1.05 15.08 -7.27
N GLN A 40 -2.28 14.65 -7.55
CA GLN A 40 -3.36 14.78 -6.56
C GLN A 40 -3.57 13.50 -5.72
N VAL A 41 -3.92 13.70 -4.46
CA VAL A 41 -4.53 12.65 -3.61
C VAL A 41 -5.79 12.17 -4.32
N ALA A 42 -6.00 10.86 -4.36
CA ALA A 42 -7.18 10.32 -5.03
C ALA A 42 -8.43 10.60 -4.19
N TYR A 43 -9.47 11.12 -4.85
CA TYR A 43 -10.74 11.36 -4.20
C TYR A 43 -11.52 10.05 -4.00
N ILE A 44 -12.33 10.06 -2.95
CA ILE A 44 -13.20 8.97 -2.53
C ILE A 44 -14.61 9.53 -2.50
N ASP A 45 -15.51 8.97 -3.31
CA ASP A 45 -16.90 9.36 -3.23
C ASP A 45 -17.51 8.91 -1.90
N GLU A 46 -18.40 9.74 -1.36
CA GLU A 46 -19.02 9.53 -0.05
C GLU A 46 -19.72 8.16 0.05
N ALA A 47 -20.46 7.77 -0.99
CA ALA A 47 -21.19 6.51 -1.00
C ALA A 47 -20.24 5.31 -0.94
N THR A 48 -19.14 5.32 -1.71
CA THR A 48 -18.09 4.30 -1.65
C THR A 48 -17.44 4.27 -0.28
N LEU A 49 -17.14 5.43 0.31
CA LEU A 49 -16.53 5.50 1.63
C LEU A 49 -17.44 4.89 2.70
N TYR A 50 -18.70 5.32 2.77
CA TYR A 50 -19.70 4.78 3.71
C TYR A 50 -19.91 3.29 3.52
N LYS A 51 -20.10 2.84 2.27
CA LYS A 51 -20.25 1.42 1.95
C LYS A 51 -19.04 0.61 2.40
N THR A 52 -17.83 1.12 2.16
CA THR A 52 -16.58 0.42 2.48
C THR A 52 -16.44 0.25 3.98
N VAL A 53 -16.67 1.29 4.77
CA VAL A 53 -16.54 1.19 6.23
C VAL A 53 -17.70 0.41 6.86
N ALA A 54 -18.91 0.50 6.32
CA ALA A 54 -20.09 -0.22 6.82
C ALA A 54 -19.91 -1.74 6.83
N GLN A 55 -19.06 -2.30 5.97
CA GLN A 55 -18.70 -3.73 5.97
C GLN A 55 -18.13 -4.21 7.30
N LEU A 56 -17.53 -3.31 8.09
CA LEU A 56 -17.03 -3.63 9.42
C LEU A 56 -18.16 -3.98 10.40
N ASN A 57 -19.38 -3.49 10.16
CA ASN A 57 -20.54 -3.70 11.03
C ASN A 57 -21.73 -4.26 10.24
N GLY A 58 -21.53 -5.37 9.52
CA GLY A 58 -22.64 -6.08 8.85
C GLY A 58 -23.31 -5.30 7.71
N ASN A 59 -22.60 -4.36 7.07
CA ASN A 59 -23.12 -3.42 6.08
C ASN A 59 -24.12 -2.39 6.65
N ASP A 60 -24.06 -2.10 7.94
CA ASP A 60 -24.84 -1.01 8.56
C ASP A 60 -24.36 0.36 8.03
N TRP A 61 -25.16 0.93 7.15
CA TRP A 61 -24.89 2.22 6.52
C TRP A 61 -24.90 3.39 7.51
N GLY A 62 -25.83 3.38 8.47
CA GLY A 62 -25.95 4.45 9.47
C GLY A 62 -24.75 4.46 10.40
N TRP A 63 -24.29 3.27 10.80
CA TRP A 63 -23.03 3.12 11.54
C TRP A 63 -21.83 3.59 10.71
N GLY A 64 -21.78 3.26 9.41
CA GLY A 64 -20.73 3.71 8.51
C GLY A 64 -20.64 5.24 8.40
N GLN A 65 -21.79 5.91 8.29
CA GLN A 65 -21.88 7.37 8.31
C GLN A 65 -21.37 7.96 9.63
N GLN A 66 -21.77 7.37 10.76
CA GLN A 66 -21.30 7.79 12.08
C GLN A 66 -19.78 7.64 12.19
N LEU A 67 -19.22 6.53 11.72
CA LEU A 67 -17.79 6.25 11.76
C LEU A 67 -17.00 7.26 10.94
N VAL A 68 -17.44 7.57 9.71
CA VAL A 68 -16.80 8.61 8.89
C VAL A 68 -16.89 9.98 9.53
N GLY A 69 -18.04 10.34 10.11
CA GLY A 69 -18.19 11.59 10.85
C GLY A 69 -17.15 11.74 11.97
N VAL A 70 -16.90 10.67 12.72
CA VAL A 70 -15.87 10.64 13.77
C VAL A 70 -14.45 10.76 13.17
N MET A 71 -14.16 10.06 12.07
CA MET A 71 -12.86 10.12 11.39
C MET A 71 -12.54 11.51 10.83
N LYS A 72 -13.55 12.20 10.27
CA LYS A 72 -13.46 13.58 9.77
C LYS A 72 -13.18 14.57 10.89
N LEU A 73 -13.98 14.53 11.96
CA LEU A 73 -13.97 15.59 12.99
C LEU A 73 -12.86 15.48 14.02
N ARG A 74 -12.33 14.28 14.29
CA ARG A 74 -11.48 14.06 15.47
C ARG A 74 -10.16 13.36 15.19
N ALA A 75 -10.12 12.48 14.19
CA ALA A 75 -8.92 11.68 13.92
C ALA A 75 -8.04 12.29 12.83
N GLY A 76 -8.59 13.20 12.01
CA GLY A 76 -7.88 13.73 10.85
C GLY A 76 -7.45 12.64 9.89
N LEU A 77 -8.16 11.50 9.84
CA LEU A 77 -7.83 10.37 8.96
C LEU A 77 -8.37 10.57 7.54
N LEU A 78 -9.37 11.44 7.39
CA LEU A 78 -10.03 11.79 6.14
C LEU A 78 -10.38 13.27 6.17
N VAL A 79 -10.29 13.90 5.01
CA VAL A 79 -10.71 15.29 4.79
C VAL A 79 -11.81 15.28 3.73
N GLU A 80 -12.87 16.04 3.98
CA GLU A 80 -13.87 16.34 2.95
C GLU A 80 -13.43 17.61 2.23
N ASP A 81 -12.93 17.47 0.99
CA ASP A 81 -12.42 18.59 0.19
C ASP A 81 -13.59 19.43 -0.37
N ARG A 82 -14.62 18.73 -0.84
CA ARG A 82 -15.89 19.31 -1.31
C ARG A 82 -17.05 18.41 -0.88
N PRO A 83 -18.29 18.93 -0.80
CA PRO A 83 -19.45 18.16 -0.36
C PRO A 83 -19.54 16.79 -1.05
N GLY A 84 -19.49 15.72 -0.27
CA GLY A 84 -19.58 14.33 -0.74
C GLY A 84 -18.30 13.77 -1.38
N LEU A 85 -17.18 14.50 -1.33
CA LEU A 85 -15.90 14.09 -1.91
C LEU A 85 -14.79 14.14 -0.85
N PHE A 86 -14.31 12.96 -0.49
CA PHE A 86 -13.32 12.76 0.56
C PHE A 86 -11.93 12.48 -0.01
N ALA A 87 -10.90 12.70 0.79
CA ALA A 87 -9.53 12.36 0.47
C ALA A 87 -8.77 11.98 1.74
N PHE A 88 -7.67 11.24 1.58
CA PHE A 88 -6.69 11.13 2.66
C PHE A 88 -6.00 12.49 2.87
N PRO A 89 -5.64 12.86 4.10
CA PRO A 89 -5.07 14.19 4.40
C PRO A 89 -3.78 14.50 3.64
N HIS A 90 -3.00 13.47 3.33
CA HIS A 90 -1.77 13.61 2.57
C HIS A 90 -1.50 12.37 1.71
N ARG A 91 -0.86 12.58 0.57
CA ARG A 91 -0.53 11.51 -0.38
C ARG A 91 0.36 10.43 0.25
N THR A 92 1.40 10.81 1.01
CA THR A 92 2.28 9.84 1.67
C THR A 92 1.54 8.97 2.69
N PHE A 93 0.49 9.48 3.33
CA PHE A 93 -0.34 8.70 4.24
C PHE A 93 -1.20 7.68 3.47
N GLN A 94 -1.77 8.08 2.33
CA GLN A 94 -2.45 7.16 1.41
C GLN A 94 -1.49 6.09 0.89
N GLU A 95 -0.29 6.46 0.45
CA GLU A 95 0.72 5.52 -0.08
C GLU A 95 1.18 4.54 0.99
N TYR A 96 1.36 4.99 2.24
CA TYR A 96 1.66 4.12 3.37
C TYR A 96 0.53 3.12 3.61
N LEU A 97 -0.72 3.56 3.70
CA LEU A 97 -1.87 2.67 3.88
C LEU A 97 -1.99 1.66 2.73
N ALA A 98 -1.84 2.11 1.48
CA ALA A 98 -1.81 1.25 0.31
C ALA A 98 -0.66 0.22 0.37
N GLY A 99 0.53 0.64 0.82
CA GLY A 99 1.71 -0.21 0.95
C GLY A 99 1.52 -1.29 2.01
N THR A 100 0.94 -0.94 3.16
CA THR A 100 0.60 -1.93 4.20
C THR A 100 -0.40 -2.97 3.70
N HIS A 101 -1.41 -2.54 2.92
CA HIS A 101 -2.36 -3.46 2.30
C HIS A 101 -1.68 -4.37 1.27
N LEU A 102 -0.80 -3.82 0.43
CA LEU A 102 -0.03 -4.59 -0.55
C LEU A 102 0.86 -5.64 0.14
N ALA A 103 1.55 -5.27 1.21
CA ALA A 103 2.43 -6.16 1.99
C ALA A 103 1.68 -7.39 2.58
N ASP A 104 0.43 -7.19 2.98
CA ASP A 104 -0.42 -8.25 3.54
C ASP A 104 -0.94 -9.23 2.46
N GLN A 105 -0.76 -8.94 1.16
CA GLN A 105 -1.21 -9.83 0.09
C GLN A 105 -0.38 -11.12 0.02
N PRO A 106 -1.02 -12.28 -0.26
CA PRO A 106 -0.32 -13.55 -0.38
C PRO A 106 0.61 -13.60 -1.59
N ASP A 107 0.23 -12.96 -2.70
CA ASP A 107 0.99 -12.88 -3.95
C ASP A 107 1.75 -11.55 -4.12
N PHE A 108 2.12 -10.92 -2.99
CA PHE A 108 2.84 -9.63 -2.90
C PHE A 108 3.89 -9.42 -4.01
N ALA A 109 4.79 -10.39 -4.21
CA ALA A 109 5.88 -10.26 -5.19
C ALA A 109 5.38 -10.09 -6.63
N ARG A 110 4.42 -10.92 -7.04
CA ARG A 110 3.83 -10.87 -8.40
C ARG A 110 2.98 -9.63 -8.58
N GLN A 111 2.19 -9.29 -7.56
CA GLN A 111 1.37 -8.09 -7.59
C GLN A 111 2.25 -6.83 -7.66
N GLY A 112 3.27 -6.72 -6.82
CA GLY A 112 4.23 -5.61 -6.84
C GLY A 112 4.93 -5.44 -8.18
N ALA A 113 5.35 -6.54 -8.83
CA ALA A 113 5.96 -6.48 -10.15
C ALA A 113 4.98 -6.02 -11.26
N ARG A 114 3.71 -6.44 -11.20
CA ARG A 114 2.65 -5.94 -12.09
C ARG A 114 2.43 -4.44 -11.90
N LEU A 115 2.29 -3.99 -10.65
CA LEU A 115 2.11 -2.57 -10.32
C LEU A 115 3.31 -1.72 -10.76
N ALA A 116 4.54 -2.25 -10.63
CA ALA A 116 5.73 -1.58 -11.15
C ALA A 116 5.66 -1.37 -12.68
N ALA A 117 5.06 -2.31 -13.41
CA ALA A 117 4.85 -2.19 -14.86
C ALA A 117 3.73 -1.20 -15.22
N GLU A 118 2.75 -0.97 -14.34
CA GLU A 118 1.70 0.03 -14.53
C GLU A 118 2.22 1.48 -14.44
N GLY A 119 3.35 1.69 -13.76
CA GLY A 119 4.11 2.94 -13.82
C GLY A 119 4.63 3.44 -12.47
N VAL A 120 5.35 4.56 -12.51
CA VAL A 120 6.07 5.14 -11.36
C VAL A 120 5.19 5.55 -10.18
N ILE A 121 3.87 5.63 -10.37
CA ILE A 121 2.92 6.00 -9.31
C ILE A 121 2.93 4.97 -8.16
N TRP A 122 3.24 3.71 -8.46
CA TRP A 122 3.26 2.63 -7.48
C TRP A 122 4.61 2.47 -6.80
N ARG A 123 5.66 3.15 -7.28
CA ARG A 123 7.02 3.03 -6.76
C ARG A 123 7.07 3.23 -5.24
N GLU A 124 6.47 4.32 -4.75
CA GLU A 124 6.49 4.64 -3.32
C GLU A 124 5.66 3.64 -2.50
N VAL A 125 4.51 3.22 -3.00
CA VAL A 125 3.67 2.18 -2.37
C VAL A 125 4.44 0.87 -2.21
N ILE A 126 5.18 0.46 -3.24
CA ILE A 126 5.98 -0.77 -3.24
C ILE A 126 7.12 -0.65 -2.22
N LEU A 127 7.86 0.47 -2.19
CA LEU A 127 8.94 0.67 -1.23
C LEU A 127 8.42 0.73 0.22
N LEU A 128 7.30 1.40 0.46
CA LEU A 128 6.66 1.41 1.79
C LEU A 128 6.15 0.03 2.21
N ALA A 129 5.68 -0.79 1.26
CA ALA A 129 5.31 -2.18 1.52
C ALA A 129 6.54 -3.02 1.91
N VAL A 130 7.67 -2.85 1.20
CA VAL A 130 8.95 -3.51 1.54
C VAL A 130 9.43 -3.08 2.92
N TRP A 131 9.41 -1.78 3.22
CA TRP A 131 9.75 -1.27 4.54
C TRP A 131 8.86 -1.91 5.63
N HIS A 132 7.55 -1.96 5.41
CA HIS A 132 6.61 -2.58 6.36
C HIS A 132 6.94 -4.07 6.60
N LEU A 133 7.23 -4.82 5.55
CA LEU A 133 7.61 -6.24 5.65
C LEU A 133 8.90 -6.43 6.45
N VAL A 134 9.95 -5.68 6.10
CA VAL A 134 11.27 -5.84 6.71
C VAL A 134 11.30 -5.37 8.16
N TYR A 135 10.79 -4.17 8.44
CA TYR A 135 10.98 -3.51 9.73
C TYR A 135 9.84 -3.82 10.72
N GLN A 136 8.61 -4.04 10.25
CA GLN A 136 7.48 -4.32 11.14
C GLN A 136 7.13 -5.80 11.20
N ARG A 137 7.20 -6.53 10.08
CA ARG A 137 6.88 -7.97 10.04
C ARG A 137 8.10 -8.89 10.17
N ARG A 138 9.32 -8.35 10.02
CA ARG A 138 10.58 -9.12 9.98
C ARG A 138 10.58 -10.18 8.87
N ASP A 139 9.88 -9.91 7.77
CA ASP A 139 9.81 -10.75 6.58
C ASP A 139 10.76 -10.22 5.51
N VAL A 140 11.86 -10.93 5.30
CA VAL A 140 12.83 -10.65 4.24
C VAL A 140 12.57 -11.48 2.98
N SER A 141 11.82 -12.57 3.08
CA SER A 141 11.57 -13.50 1.96
C SER A 141 10.68 -12.87 0.90
N LYS A 142 9.56 -12.25 1.29
CA LYS A 142 8.64 -11.60 0.34
C LYS A 142 9.32 -10.50 -0.50
N PRO A 143 10.09 -9.56 0.08
CA PRO A 143 10.85 -8.59 -0.70
C PRO A 143 11.88 -9.21 -1.66
N LEU A 144 12.59 -10.28 -1.27
CA LEU A 144 13.51 -10.97 -2.19
C LEU A 144 12.78 -11.61 -3.38
N LEU A 145 11.61 -12.22 -3.14
CA LEU A 145 10.78 -12.73 -4.23
C LEU A 145 10.35 -11.61 -5.17
N LEU A 146 9.97 -10.43 -4.65
CA LEU A 146 9.67 -9.25 -5.47
C LEU A 146 10.86 -8.84 -6.34
N VAL A 147 12.08 -8.79 -5.79
CA VAL A 147 13.30 -8.52 -6.56
C VAL A 147 13.49 -9.55 -7.67
N GLY A 148 13.19 -10.83 -7.39
CA GLY A 148 13.19 -11.89 -8.38
C GLY A 148 12.25 -11.64 -9.55
N GLU A 149 11.02 -11.18 -9.27
CA GLU A 149 10.01 -10.85 -10.27
C GLU A 149 10.36 -9.55 -11.06
N LEU A 150 10.93 -8.54 -10.40
CA LEU A 150 11.34 -7.27 -11.01
C LEU A 150 12.59 -7.40 -11.89
N CYS A 151 13.46 -8.35 -11.55
CA CYS A 151 14.72 -8.60 -12.25
C CYS A 151 14.84 -10.10 -12.56
N PRO A 152 14.03 -10.66 -13.49
CA PRO A 152 13.97 -12.11 -13.74
C PRO A 152 15.26 -12.61 -14.41
N ALA A 153 15.72 -13.85 -14.14
CA ALA A 153 17.00 -14.37 -14.64
C ALA A 153 17.14 -14.34 -16.18
N MET A 154 16.11 -14.72 -16.91
CA MET A 154 16.04 -14.56 -18.37
C MET A 154 15.45 -13.19 -18.69
N ALA A 155 16.22 -12.33 -19.37
CA ALA A 155 15.72 -11.04 -19.83
C ALA A 155 14.66 -11.27 -20.91
N VAL A 156 13.44 -10.83 -20.67
CA VAL A 156 12.42 -10.75 -21.72
C VAL A 156 12.73 -9.49 -22.52
N GLU A 157 12.92 -9.59 -23.83
CA GLU A 157 13.34 -8.50 -24.74
C GLU A 157 12.40 -7.27 -24.77
N MET A 158 11.31 -7.25 -24.01
CA MET A 158 10.35 -6.15 -24.01
C MET A 158 10.90 -4.92 -23.27
N ALA A 159 10.77 -3.78 -23.95
CA ALA A 159 11.33 -2.46 -23.67
C ALA A 159 10.84 -1.74 -22.37
N THR A 160 10.59 -2.48 -21.28
CA THR A 160 10.18 -1.93 -19.97
C THR A 160 11.07 -2.37 -18.79
N GLY A 161 12.16 -3.10 -19.05
CA GLY A 161 12.99 -3.72 -18.01
C GLY A 161 13.79 -2.76 -17.13
N TRP A 162 14.28 -1.62 -17.64
CA TRP A 162 15.21 -0.76 -16.86
C TRP A 162 14.57 -0.20 -15.58
N LEU A 163 13.34 0.31 -15.64
CA LEU A 163 12.67 0.86 -14.45
C LEU A 163 12.40 -0.21 -13.39
N GLN A 164 12.09 -1.44 -13.82
CA GLN A 164 11.88 -2.56 -12.89
C GLN A 164 13.21 -3.01 -12.27
N VAL A 165 14.30 -3.08 -13.06
CA VAL A 165 15.64 -3.37 -12.53
C VAL A 165 16.12 -2.28 -11.57
N TRP A 166 15.85 -1.01 -11.88
CA TRP A 166 16.12 0.11 -10.98
C TRP A 166 15.36 -0.05 -9.65
N LEU A 167 14.04 -0.28 -9.73
CA LEU A 167 13.22 -0.53 -8.55
C LEU A 167 13.70 -1.75 -7.76
N ALA A 168 14.16 -2.82 -8.43
CA ALA A 168 14.75 -3.98 -7.77
C ALA A 168 15.98 -3.58 -6.94
N GLY A 169 16.83 -2.68 -7.44
CA GLY A 169 17.94 -2.08 -6.69
C GLY A 169 17.47 -1.28 -5.48
N GLU A 170 16.43 -0.48 -5.63
CA GLU A 170 15.84 0.30 -4.53
C GLU A 170 15.23 -0.60 -3.46
N VAL A 171 14.56 -1.70 -3.84
CA VAL A 171 14.06 -2.71 -2.89
C VAL A 171 15.20 -3.32 -2.10
N LEU A 172 16.32 -3.69 -2.74
CA LEU A 172 17.49 -4.24 -2.05
C LEU A 172 18.13 -3.23 -1.08
N LEU A 173 18.15 -1.94 -1.44
CA LEU A 173 18.63 -0.87 -0.56
C LEU A 173 17.69 -0.66 0.64
N GLU A 174 16.37 -0.65 0.40
CA GLU A 174 15.34 -0.49 1.44
C GLU A 174 15.39 -1.63 2.46
N MET A 175 15.63 -2.86 1.98
CA MET A 175 15.88 -4.04 2.79
C MET A 175 17.16 -3.97 3.61
N GLY A 176 18.11 -3.10 3.27
CA GLY A 176 19.45 -3.02 3.86
C GLY A 176 20.40 -4.12 3.37
N LEU A 177 21.52 -3.71 2.76
CA LEU A 177 22.45 -4.62 2.08
C LEU A 177 23.00 -5.76 2.94
N ARG A 178 23.25 -5.53 4.23
CA ARG A 178 23.71 -6.60 5.13
C ARG A 178 22.68 -7.73 5.26
N ARG A 179 21.40 -7.41 5.49
CA ARG A 179 20.33 -8.42 5.59
C ARG A 179 20.15 -9.17 4.27
N VAL A 180 20.24 -8.46 3.15
CA VAL A 180 20.23 -9.07 1.81
C VAL A 180 21.39 -10.05 1.66
N GLN A 181 22.59 -9.68 2.10
CA GLN A 181 23.79 -10.51 1.97
C GLN A 181 23.82 -11.69 2.94
N ASP A 182 23.09 -11.65 4.05
CA ASP A 182 22.94 -12.79 4.96
C ASP A 182 22.16 -13.94 4.27
N GLU A 183 21.22 -13.60 3.40
CA GLU A 183 20.39 -14.54 2.64
C GLU A 183 21.08 -15.06 1.37
N GLY A 184 21.04 -16.38 1.14
CA GLY A 184 21.61 -17.00 -0.07
C GLY A 184 21.00 -16.46 -1.36
N LEU A 185 19.67 -16.41 -1.42
CA LEU A 185 18.93 -15.81 -2.53
C LEU A 185 19.25 -14.31 -2.66
N GLY A 186 19.40 -13.59 -1.54
CA GLY A 186 19.70 -12.17 -1.57
C GLY A 186 21.05 -11.83 -2.20
N ARG A 187 22.09 -12.65 -1.95
CA ARG A 187 23.40 -12.51 -2.62
C ARG A 187 23.30 -12.69 -4.14
N GLU A 188 22.58 -13.72 -4.59
CA GLU A 188 22.36 -13.98 -6.02
C GLU A 188 21.62 -12.80 -6.69
N LEU A 189 20.53 -12.36 -6.08
CA LEU A 189 19.70 -11.27 -6.59
C LEU A 189 20.46 -9.94 -6.63
N LEU A 190 21.26 -9.64 -5.60
CA LEU A 190 22.09 -8.44 -5.57
C LEU A 190 23.10 -8.42 -6.72
N ALA A 191 23.82 -9.52 -6.94
CA ALA A 191 24.77 -9.63 -8.05
C ALA A 191 24.07 -9.46 -9.40
N ARG A 192 22.90 -10.08 -9.58
CA ARG A 192 22.10 -9.99 -10.80
C ARG A 192 21.62 -8.57 -11.08
N VAL A 193 21.10 -7.87 -10.05
CA VAL A 193 20.66 -6.48 -10.19
C VAL A 193 21.84 -5.57 -10.52
N GLN A 194 22.98 -5.72 -9.86
CA GLN A 194 24.19 -4.95 -10.16
C GLN A 194 24.66 -5.14 -11.61
N GLN A 195 24.66 -6.39 -12.11
CA GLN A 195 25.04 -6.68 -13.49
C GLN A 195 24.10 -6.02 -14.51
N ARG A 196 22.81 -5.89 -14.20
CA ARG A 196 21.83 -5.25 -15.11
C ARG A 196 21.77 -3.73 -15.02
N LEU A 197 22.33 -3.16 -13.95
CA LEU A 197 22.43 -1.71 -13.77
C LEU A 197 23.74 -1.11 -14.33
N ALA A 198 24.75 -1.95 -14.57
CA ALA A 198 26.05 -1.58 -15.15
C ALA A 198 25.95 -1.39 -16.68
#